data_AF-T1IAN5-F1
#
_entry.id   AF-T1IAN5-F1
#
_cell.length_a   1.000
_cell.length_b   1.000
_cell.length_c   1.000
_cell.angle_alpha   90.00
_cell.angle_beta   90.00
_cell.angle_gamma   90.00
#
_symmetry.space_group_name_H-M   'P 1'
#
loop_
_entity.id
_entity.type
_entity.pdbx_description
1 polymer ?
#
loop_
_entity_poly.entity_id
_entity_poly.type
_entity_poly.pdbx_seq_one_letter_code
_entity_poly.pdbx_strand_id
1 'polypeptide(L)'
;NVFESYDKTKTGYLEPFSLNEALKSAGFKLNNQVLNALCHRYASSDGRIRFDDFLLCAVKLETLLNNFKNKDPNNTNEAKFTFEEWVANIVYF
;
A
#
# COMPACT_ATOMS: atom_id res chain seq x y z
N ASN A 1 -16.69 -4.51 -1.14
CA ASN A 1 -15.33 -3.94 -1.24
C ASN A 1 -14.38 -4.59 -0.24
N VAL A 2 -13.06 -4.67 -0.51
CA VAL A 2 -12.08 -5.27 0.43
C VAL A 2 -12.18 -4.60 1.81
N PHE A 3 -12.20 -3.26 1.86
CA PHE A 3 -12.37 -2.52 3.12
C PHE A 3 -13.59 -2.96 3.95
N GLU A 4 -14.77 -3.07 3.33
CA GLU A 4 -16.01 -3.47 4.02
C GLU A 4 -15.95 -4.89 4.60
N SER A 5 -15.14 -5.77 4.03
CA SER A 5 -14.94 -7.12 4.58
C SER A 5 -14.09 -7.12 5.86
N TYR A 6 -13.29 -6.07 6.07
CA TYR A 6 -12.41 -5.91 7.22
C TYR A 6 -12.94 -4.91 8.27
N ASP A 7 -13.76 -3.93 7.89
CA ASP A 7 -14.54 -3.10 8.82
C ASP A 7 -15.84 -3.82 9.25
N LYS A 8 -15.67 -4.95 9.94
CA LYS A 8 -16.77 -5.85 10.34
C LYS A 8 -17.83 -5.16 11.20
N THR A 9 -17.47 -4.07 11.87
CA THR A 9 -18.31 -3.31 12.79
C THR A 9 -18.83 -1.99 12.20
N LYS A 10 -18.55 -1.70 10.91
CA LYS A 10 -18.93 -0.45 10.23
C LYS A 10 -18.49 0.81 10.97
N THR A 11 -17.30 0.74 11.54
CA THR A 11 -16.70 1.79 12.33
C THR A 11 -16.10 2.91 11.49
N GLY A 12 -15.87 2.68 10.20
CA GLY A 12 -15.22 3.62 9.30
C GLY A 12 -13.69 3.62 9.41
N TYR A 13 -13.10 2.71 10.20
CA TYR A 13 -11.66 2.57 10.36
C TYR A 13 -11.24 1.09 10.34
N LEU A 14 -9.98 0.86 9.96
CA LEU A 14 -9.30 -0.42 10.07
C LEU A 14 -8.32 -0.37 11.24
N GLU A 15 -8.31 -1.45 12.02
CA GLU A 15 -7.21 -1.74 12.92
C GLU A 15 -5.94 -2.07 12.10
N PRO A 16 -4.72 -1.77 12.60
CA PRO A 16 -3.45 -2.01 11.88
C PRO A 16 -3.29 -3.41 11.29
N PHE A 17 -3.72 -4.42 12.05
CA PHE A 17 -3.66 -5.81 11.61
C PHE A 17 -4.54 -6.06 10.37
N SER A 18 -5.68 -5.38 10.30
CA SER A 18 -6.61 -5.48 9.18
C SER A 18 -6.08 -4.82 7.90
N LEU A 19 -5.20 -3.81 7.99
CA LEU A 19 -4.54 -3.25 6.80
C LEU A 19 -3.63 -4.28 6.12
N ASN A 20 -2.81 -4.96 6.91
CA ASN A 20 -1.86 -5.96 6.40
C ASN A 20 -2.61 -7.07 5.63
N GLU A 21 -3.69 -7.58 6.23
CA GLU A 21 -4.55 -8.59 5.60
C GLU A 21 -5.33 -8.03 4.41
N ALA A 22 -5.85 -6.81 4.48
CA ALA A 22 -6.54 -6.16 3.36
C ALA A 22 -5.62 -5.95 2.15
N LEU A 23 -4.37 -5.53 2.36
CA LEU A 23 -3.40 -5.37 1.28
C LEU A 23 -3.03 -6.72 0.66
N LYS A 24 -2.79 -7.76 1.47
CA LYS A 24 -2.56 -9.12 0.96
C LYS A 24 -3.76 -9.62 0.15
N SER A 25 -4.98 -9.44 0.65
CA SER A 25 -6.21 -9.84 -0.05
C SER A 25 -6.50 -9.02 -1.30
N ALA A 26 -6.02 -7.77 -1.37
CA ALA A 26 -6.02 -6.96 -2.59
C ALA A 26 -4.96 -7.41 -3.62
N GLY A 27 -4.13 -8.41 -3.29
CA GLY A 27 -3.13 -9.01 -4.19
C GLY A 27 -1.72 -8.45 -4.06
N PHE A 28 -1.46 -7.60 -3.06
CA PHE A 28 -0.12 -7.06 -2.82
C PHE A 28 0.78 -8.11 -2.18
N LYS A 29 1.86 -8.49 -2.88
CA LYS A 29 2.89 -9.44 -2.41
C LYS A 29 4.10 -8.70 -1.86
N LEU A 30 3.93 -8.03 -0.73
CA LEU A 30 5.00 -7.28 -0.06
C LEU A 30 5.50 -8.04 1.17
N ASN A 31 6.75 -7.80 1.54
CA ASN A 31 7.29 -8.34 2.78
C ASN A 31 6.72 -7.59 4.01
N ASN A 32 6.86 -8.20 5.19
CA ASN A 32 6.32 -7.64 6.43
C ASN A 32 6.95 -6.29 6.82
N GLN A 33 8.20 -6.03 6.43
CA GLN A 33 8.87 -4.77 6.71
C GLN A 33 8.19 -3.60 5.97
N VAL A 34 7.87 -3.79 4.69
CA VAL A 34 7.14 -2.78 3.90
C VAL A 34 5.72 -2.59 4.44
N LEU A 35 5.02 -3.69 4.76
CA LEU A 35 3.67 -3.61 5.32
C LEU A 35 3.63 -2.85 6.65
N ASN A 36 4.60 -3.08 7.54
CA ASN A 36 4.69 -2.33 8.79
C ASN A 36 4.97 -0.85 8.56
N ALA A 37 5.85 -0.51 7.60
CA ALA A 37 6.11 0.88 7.24
C ALA A 37 4.85 1.58 6.71
N LEU A 38 4.04 0.89 5.90
CA LEU A 38 2.74 1.40 5.44
C LEU A 38 1.78 1.64 6.61
N CYS A 39 1.67 0.69 7.56
CA CYS A 39 0.86 0.88 8.76
C CYS A 39 1.29 2.13 9.53
N HIS A 40 2.59 2.33 9.78
CA HIS A 40 3.09 3.50 10.49
C HIS A 40 2.87 4.82 9.73
N ARG A 41 2.92 4.79 8.40
CA ARG A 41 2.77 5.97 7.55
C ARG A 41 1.33 6.49 7.51
N TYR A 42 0.35 5.58 7.52
CA TYR A 42 -1.07 5.88 7.28
C TYR A 42 -1.95 5.70 8.53
N ALA A 43 -1.42 5.20 9.65
CA ALA A 43 -2.11 5.19 10.92
C ALA A 43 -2.22 6.59 11.53
N SER A 44 -3.39 6.86 12.08
CA SER A 44 -3.67 8.00 12.97
C SER A 44 -2.95 7.83 14.31
N SER A 45 -2.95 8.88 15.13
CA SER A 45 -2.28 8.90 16.44
C SER A 45 -2.77 7.84 17.43
N ASP A 46 -3.99 7.34 17.26
CA ASP A 46 -4.57 6.24 18.04
C ASP A 46 -4.20 4.84 17.50
N GLY A 47 -3.37 4.80 16.46
CA GLY A 47 -2.94 3.59 15.79
C GLY A 47 -3.95 3.07 14.77
N ARG A 48 -5.09 3.72 14.51
CA ARG A 48 -6.09 3.22 13.55
C ARG A 48 -5.92 3.87 12.18
N ILE A 49 -6.37 3.19 11.13
CA ILE A 49 -6.30 3.70 9.74
C ILE A 49 -7.71 4.01 9.26
N ARG A 50 -7.97 5.25 8.88
CA ARG A 50 -9.29 5.65 8.34
C ARG A 50 -9.45 5.13 6.92
N PHE A 51 -10.69 5.01 6.45
CA PHE A 51 -10.98 4.49 5.11
C PHE A 51 -10.28 5.26 3.98
N ASP A 52 -10.31 6.59 4.05
CA ASP A 52 -9.66 7.48 3.11
C ASP A 52 -8.13 7.28 3.08
N ASP A 53 -7.51 7.13 4.26
CA ASP A 53 -6.07 6.83 4.37
C ASP A 53 -5.72 5.45 3.79
N PHE A 54 -6.56 4.44 4.03
CA PHE A 54 -6.43 3.11 3.42
C PHE A 54 -6.51 3.18 1.89
N LEU A 55 -7.53 3.86 1.36
CA LEU A 55 -7.75 3.97 -0.08
C LEU A 55 -6.60 4.73 -0.75
N LEU A 56 -6.13 5.81 -0.12
CA LEU A 56 -4.98 6.57 -0.58
C LEU A 56 -3.71 5.70 -0.62
N CYS A 57 -3.45 4.93 0.45
CA CYS A 57 -2.35 3.99 0.51
C CYS A 57 -2.43 2.96 -0.63
N ALA A 58 -3.61 2.36 -0.86
CA ALA A 58 -3.80 1.34 -1.88
C ALA A 58 -3.54 1.88 -3.29
N VAL A 59 -4.08 3.05 -3.63
CA VAL A 59 -3.90 3.68 -4.95
C VAL A 59 -2.45 4.06 -5.22
N LYS A 60 -1.78 4.66 -4.23
CA LYS A 60 -0.37 5.02 -4.35
C LYS A 60 0.53 3.81 -4.51
N LEU A 61 0.26 2.76 -3.71
CA LEU A 61 1.01 1.52 -3.78
C LEU A 61 0.81 0.79 -5.11
N GLU A 62 -0.42 0.74 -5.63
CA GLU A 62 -0.72 0.18 -6.94
C GLU A 62 0.07 0.91 -8.05
N THR A 63 0.10 2.24 -8.00
CA THR A 63 0.85 3.04 -8.97
C THR A 63 2.34 2.73 -8.95
N LEU A 64 2.96 2.66 -7.75
CA LEU A 64 4.37 2.29 -7.63
C LEU A 64 4.67 0.89 -8.17
N LEU A 65 3.83 -0.09 -7.84
CA LEU A 65 4.03 -1.47 -8.29
C LEU A 65 3.83 -1.61 -9.80
N ASN A 66 2.91 -0.86 -10.39
CA ASN A 66 2.74 -0.84 -11.84
C ASN A 66 3.94 -0.19 -12.53
N ASN A 67 4.46 0.92 -12.00
CA ASN A 67 5.68 1.55 -12.52
C ASN A 67 6.89 0.60 -12.42
N PHE A 68 6.99 -0.16 -11.33
CA PHE A 68 8.00 -1.20 -11.18
C PHE A 68 7.86 -2.32 -12.22
N LYS A 69 6.67 -2.91 -12.35
CA LYS A 69 6.40 -3.98 -13.33
C LYS A 69 6.68 -3.54 -14.77
N ASN A 70 6.36 -2.29 -15.12
CA ASN A 70 6.67 -1.73 -16.44
C ASN A 70 8.18 -1.65 -16.72
N LYS A 71 9.01 -1.55 -15.67
CA LYS A 71 10.47 -1.55 -15.76
C LYS A 71 11.10 -2.94 -15.59
N ASP A 72 10.32 -3.93 -15.17
CA ASP A 72 10.71 -5.34 -15.02
C ASP A 72 9.79 -6.26 -15.85
N PRO A 73 9.87 -6.21 -17.19
CA PRO A 73 9.00 -7.04 -18.07
C PRO A 73 9.31 -8.53 -17.97
N ASN A 74 10.47 -8.90 -17.44
CA ASN A 74 10.91 -10.30 -17.31
C ASN A 74 10.68 -10.86 -15.90
N ASN A 75 10.07 -10.08 -14.99
CA ASN A 75 9.75 -10.48 -13.62
C ASN A 75 10.98 -10.99 -12.84
N THR A 76 12.12 -10.29 -12.96
CA THR A 76 13.36 -10.56 -12.24
C THR A 76 13.32 -10.09 -10.78
N ASN A 77 12.31 -9.30 -10.41
CA ASN A 77 12.22 -8.54 -9.16
C ASN A 77 13.29 -7.44 -9.03
N GLU A 78 13.84 -6.98 -10.16
CA GLU A 78 14.77 -5.86 -10.20
C GLU A 78 14.37 -4.88 -11.32
N ALA A 79 14.37 -3.59 -11.01
CA ALA A 79 14.06 -2.53 -11.97
C ALA A 79 15.06 -1.38 -11.87
N LYS A 80 15.43 -0.80 -13.02
CA LYS A 80 16.26 0.41 -13.10
C LYS A 80 15.40 1.62 -13.42
N PHE A 81 15.60 2.69 -12.66
CA PHE A 81 14.94 3.98 -12.83
C PHE A 81 15.99 5.06 -13.07
N THR A 82 15.67 6.06 -13.87
CA THR A 82 16.45 7.31 -13.84
C THR A 82 16.20 8.03 -12.52
N PHE A 83 17.03 9.04 -12.22
CA PHE A 83 16.84 9.86 -11.04
C PHE A 83 15.46 10.53 -11.03
N GLU A 84 15.02 11.08 -12.16
CA GLU A 84 13.73 11.76 -12.31
C GLU A 84 12.56 10.80 -12.12
N GLU A 85 12.64 9.58 -12.68
CA GLU A 85 11.62 8.55 -12.49
C GLU A 85 11.52 8.11 -11.04
N TRP A 86 12.68 7.95 -10.37
CA TRP A 86 12.73 7.62 -8.96
C TRP A 86 12.13 8.73 -8.08
N VAL A 87 12.47 10.00 -8.34
CA VAL A 87 11.87 11.15 -7.64
C VAL A 87 10.37 11.22 -7.88
N ALA A 88 9.90 11.05 -9.13
CA ALA A 88 8.48 11.08 -9.45
C ALA A 88 7.70 9.99 -8.70
N ASN A 89 8.26 8.77 -8.63
CA ASN A 89 7.69 7.68 -7.85
C ASN A 89 7.57 8.04 -6.37
N ILE A 90 8.60 8.64 -5.76
CA ILE A 90 8.56 9.04 -4.35
C ILE A 90 7.59 10.18 -4.11
N VAL A 91 7.54 11.20 -4.97
CA VAL A 91 6.63 12.36 -4.79
C VAL A 91 5.17 11.92 -4.88
N TYR A 92 4.88 10.93 -5.73
CA TYR A 92 3.54 10.36 -5.82
C TYR A 92 3.17 9.53 -4.58
N PHE A 93 4.15 9.03 -3.83
CA PHE A 93 3.96 8.11 -2.70
C PHE A 93 3.92 8.81 -1.34
#